data_AF-A0A9P1FG49-F1
#
_entry.id   AF-A0A9P1FG49-F1
#
_cell.length_a   1.000
_cell.length_b   1.000
_cell.length_c   1.000
_cell.angle_alpha   90.00
_cell.angle_beta   90.00
_cell.angle_gamma   90.00
#
_symmetry.space_group_name_H-M   'P 1'
#
loop_
_entity.id
_entity.type
_entity.pdbx_description
1 polymer ?
#
loop_
_entity_poly.entity_id
_entity_poly.type
_entity_poly.pdbx_seq_one_letter_code
_entity_poly.pdbx_strand_id
1 'polypeptide(L)'
;MELLVLVVALTQVVGVPRESPDFDPELHVPDMSSSEEVPQEDRRESEKGCHWTSRLKMELCGGDGCHESEILAFDFQRRAWEYYEGKASAPPLEEASLIMSMPVEELHGAFQLCPGMVVSGLLLAAEALYFSGPPKTDSKTDPLRMAKSYMQFLLNSDREEFNIMTEMWPVLEGQHQAEAAYAQALTTTSPPSVDIVIARCSTTLRWLWSLPFPPQARIVVYCKCKEEEGGLERQLEGIVNQVAQVLVVPLQDEGKWMTGECTAYLQHILNGLAATAPLNYLADYTIFIHDDAPRHLKPDFLSIVFRSLAMGSYSADYLNIAHERYVSASTPCLKSLYKMVFGKDLEGRLSTYCCGHFVVSSKRIRSLPVHHLHNLLAAVTTGAYTALAGGICEVAHMPCYVVEYLWHVLLGESGRLPWRSEDIRLPLALRFEGGRDTRLPSPLRFSSYMQAKLG
;
A
#
# COMPACT_ATOMS: atom_id res chain seq x y z
N MET A 1 -5.59 26.97 56.19
CA MET A 1 -6.44 27.01 54.99
C MET A 1 -5.55 26.62 53.80
N GLU A 2 -5.26 25.33 53.52
CA GLU A 2 -6.13 24.13 53.38
C GLU A 2 -7.00 24.20 52.11
N LEU A 3 -7.04 23.24 51.16
CA LEU A 3 -6.28 22.00 50.85
C LEU A 3 -5.64 22.17 49.43
N LEU A 4 -4.65 21.43 48.87
CA LEU A 4 -4.04 20.10 49.05
C LEU A 4 -4.74 18.90 48.33
N VAL A 5 -3.95 17.87 47.97
CA VAL A 5 -4.31 16.52 47.42
C VAL A 5 -4.70 16.46 45.92
N LEU A 6 -4.31 15.49 45.07
CA LEU A 6 -3.13 14.56 44.92
C LEU A 6 -3.32 13.75 43.59
N VAL A 7 -2.34 12.92 43.16
CA VAL A 7 -2.45 11.80 42.17
C VAL A 7 -2.63 12.20 40.68
N VAL A 8 -1.91 11.66 39.66
CA VAL A 8 -0.64 10.90 39.55
C VAL A 8 -0.08 11.01 38.10
N ALA A 9 1.07 10.40 37.79
CA ALA A 9 1.74 10.42 36.48
C ALA A 9 1.15 9.49 35.38
N LEU A 10 1.52 9.76 34.12
CA LEU A 10 1.46 8.82 32.99
C LEU A 10 2.77 8.79 32.16
N THR A 11 3.92 8.78 32.85
CA THR A 11 5.18 8.34 32.26
C THR A 11 5.20 6.82 32.20
N GLN A 12 4.77 6.23 31.08
CA GLN A 12 5.00 4.81 30.85
C GLN A 12 6.49 4.57 30.64
N VAL A 13 7.07 3.75 31.51
CA VAL A 13 8.46 3.31 31.45
C VAL A 13 8.61 2.37 30.26
N VAL A 14 9.42 2.75 29.27
CA VAL A 14 9.98 1.79 28.32
C VAL A 14 10.95 0.92 29.12
N GLY A 15 10.62 -0.36 29.30
CA GLY A 15 11.49 -1.30 29.97
C GLY A 15 12.70 -1.60 29.11
N VAL A 16 13.90 -1.38 29.63
CA VAL A 16 15.14 -1.88 29.01
C VAL A 16 15.06 -3.42 28.97
N PRO A 17 15.34 -4.07 27.82
CA PRO A 17 15.34 -5.52 27.74
C PRO A 17 16.30 -6.16 28.75
N ARG A 18 15.95 -7.35 29.22
CA ARG A 18 16.92 -8.23 29.90
C ARG A 18 17.63 -9.07 28.85
N GLU A 19 18.93 -9.27 29.06
CA GLU A 19 19.72 -10.28 28.36
C GLU A 19 19.04 -11.65 28.51
N SER A 20 18.84 -12.35 27.38
CA SER A 20 18.34 -13.73 27.36
C SER A 20 19.55 -14.69 27.25
N PRO A 21 19.76 -15.62 28.19
CA PRO A 21 21.02 -16.36 28.30
C PRO A 21 21.12 -17.64 27.45
N ASP A 22 20.05 -18.08 26.77
CA ASP A 22 19.97 -19.39 26.10
C ASP A 22 19.38 -19.29 24.67
N PHE A 23 20.23 -19.40 23.62
CA PHE A 23 19.81 -19.78 22.28
C PHE A 23 20.95 -20.35 21.42
N ASP A 24 20.72 -21.51 20.80
CA ASP A 24 21.63 -22.16 19.83
C ASP A 24 20.80 -22.96 18.79
N PRO A 25 20.96 -22.65 17.50
CA PRO A 25 20.70 -23.61 16.43
C PRO A 25 21.85 -23.67 15.40
N GLU A 26 22.61 -24.77 15.40
CA GLU A 26 23.66 -25.05 14.41
C GLU A 26 23.16 -24.97 12.94
N LEU A 27 23.53 -23.88 12.27
CA LEU A 27 23.88 -23.93 10.84
C LEU A 27 25.03 -22.94 10.61
N HIS A 28 26.27 -23.42 10.71
CA HIS A 28 27.48 -22.58 10.70
C HIS A 28 27.77 -21.90 9.35
N VAL A 29 27.10 -20.77 9.12
CA VAL A 29 27.77 -19.55 8.65
C VAL A 29 28.46 -18.93 9.88
N PRO A 30 29.70 -18.39 9.79
CA PRO A 30 30.36 -17.78 10.94
C PRO A 30 29.55 -16.60 11.49
N ASP A 31 29.16 -16.68 12.76
CA ASP A 31 28.37 -15.62 13.40
C ASP A 31 29.31 -14.52 13.91
N MET A 32 29.51 -13.48 13.10
CA MET A 32 30.41 -12.37 13.42
C MET A 32 29.90 -11.44 14.53
N SER A 33 28.81 -11.84 15.21
CA SER A 33 28.45 -11.39 16.56
C SER A 33 29.50 -11.79 17.63
N SER A 34 30.29 -12.83 17.34
CA SER A 34 31.20 -13.51 18.27
C SER A 34 32.66 -13.54 17.83
N SER A 35 32.99 -13.00 16.65
CA SER A 35 34.37 -12.76 16.24
C SER A 35 34.97 -11.64 17.09
N GLU A 36 36.21 -11.82 17.54
CA GLU A 36 37.00 -10.78 18.20
C GLU A 36 36.96 -9.46 17.41
N GLU A 37 36.96 -8.31 18.10
CA GLU A 37 36.86 -6.98 17.48
C GLU A 37 38.06 -6.70 16.55
N VAL A 38 37.93 -7.07 15.27
CA VAL A 38 38.89 -6.72 14.22
C VAL A 38 38.92 -5.19 14.09
N PRO A 39 40.08 -4.54 14.27
CA PRO A 39 40.21 -3.09 14.12
C PRO A 39 39.67 -2.63 12.76
N GLN A 40 39.03 -1.46 12.71
CA GLN A 40 38.42 -0.93 11.47
C GLN A 40 39.46 -0.77 10.34
N GLU A 41 40.73 -0.54 10.70
CA GLU A 41 41.89 -0.47 9.80
C GLU A 41 42.27 -1.84 9.18
N ASP A 42 41.99 -2.96 9.86
CA ASP A 42 42.29 -4.33 9.42
C ASP A 42 41.10 -5.01 8.68
N ARG A 43 39.93 -4.37 8.66
CA ARG A 43 38.73 -4.90 7.97
C ARG A 43 38.96 -5.03 6.47
N ARG A 44 38.60 -6.20 5.93
CA ARG A 44 38.70 -6.49 4.49
C ARG A 44 37.64 -5.72 3.69
N GLU A 45 37.90 -5.50 2.42
CA GLU A 45 36.96 -4.91 1.45
C GLU A 45 35.57 -5.59 1.52
N SER A 46 35.52 -6.92 1.62
CA SER A 46 34.30 -7.70 1.78
C SER A 46 33.54 -7.43 3.08
N GLU A 47 34.24 -7.05 4.15
CA GLU A 47 33.63 -6.71 5.45
C GLU A 47 33.11 -5.26 5.43
N LYS A 48 33.92 -4.30 4.95
CA LYS A 48 33.49 -2.90 4.70
C LYS A 48 32.29 -2.82 3.74
N GLY A 49 32.23 -3.72 2.76
CA GLY A 49 31.13 -3.86 1.78
C GLY A 49 29.90 -4.67 2.23
N CYS A 50 29.93 -5.26 3.43
CA CYS A 50 28.89 -6.14 3.99
C CYS A 50 28.56 -7.42 3.18
N HIS A 51 29.55 -8.03 2.54
CA HIS A 51 29.33 -9.15 1.61
C HIS A 51 28.84 -10.43 2.28
N TRP A 52 27.66 -10.91 1.84
CA TRP A 52 27.11 -12.28 1.99
C TRP A 52 26.85 -12.81 3.42
N THR A 53 27.60 -12.41 4.45
CA THR A 53 27.44 -12.86 5.85
C THR A 53 26.69 -11.86 6.72
N SER A 54 26.72 -10.57 6.38
CA SER A 54 26.06 -9.51 7.16
C SER A 54 24.53 -9.71 7.18
N ARG A 55 24.02 -9.96 8.38
CA ARG A 55 22.58 -10.06 8.70
C ARG A 55 22.24 -9.10 9.83
N LEU A 56 21.09 -8.46 9.74
CA LEU A 56 20.57 -7.56 10.77
C LEU A 56 19.31 -8.19 11.37
N LYS A 57 19.47 -8.76 12.56
CA LYS A 57 18.40 -9.34 13.37
C LYS A 57 17.84 -8.28 14.33
N MET A 58 16.52 -8.28 14.52
CA MET A 58 15.81 -7.41 15.46
C MET A 58 14.57 -8.11 16.02
N GLU A 59 14.14 -7.76 17.22
CA GLU A 59 12.93 -8.30 17.85
C GLU A 59 11.83 -7.22 17.93
N LEU A 60 10.76 -7.42 17.16
CA LEU A 60 9.64 -6.47 17.06
C LEU A 60 8.53 -6.84 18.03
N CYS A 61 8.54 -6.23 19.21
CA CYS A 61 7.52 -6.43 20.24
C CYS A 61 6.25 -5.58 20.00
N GLY A 62 5.08 -6.24 20.03
CA GLY A 62 3.76 -5.62 19.96
C GLY A 62 2.76 -6.26 20.93
N GLY A 63 1.50 -5.81 20.88
CA GLY A 63 0.46 -6.28 21.82
C GLY A 63 0.09 -7.76 21.71
N ASP A 64 0.40 -8.42 20.59
CA ASP A 64 0.14 -9.85 20.35
C ASP A 64 1.40 -10.73 20.61
N GLY A 65 2.53 -10.14 21.05
CA GLY A 65 3.80 -10.83 21.27
C GLY A 65 4.99 -10.14 20.58
N CYS A 66 6.16 -10.76 20.67
CA CYS A 66 7.38 -10.30 19.99
C CYS A 66 7.70 -11.21 18.79
N HIS A 67 8.29 -10.62 17.74
CA HIS A 67 8.58 -11.29 16.49
C HIS A 67 10.03 -11.01 16.04
N GLU A 68 10.86 -12.06 15.95
CA GLU A 68 12.17 -11.94 15.33
C GLU A 68 12.02 -11.56 13.84
N SER A 69 12.91 -10.69 13.37
CA SER A 69 12.96 -10.17 12.01
C SER A 69 14.41 -10.11 11.55
N GLU A 70 14.70 -10.63 10.35
CA GLU A 70 16.05 -10.75 9.80
C GLU A 70 16.13 -10.10 8.42
N ILE A 71 17.05 -9.15 8.25
CA ILE A 71 17.41 -8.55 6.95
C ILE A 71 18.76 -9.14 6.53
N LEU A 72 18.81 -9.76 5.35
CA LEU A 72 20.04 -10.29 4.75
C LEU A 72 20.63 -9.23 3.81
N ALA A 73 21.84 -8.76 4.09
CA ALA A 73 22.43 -7.62 3.38
C ALA A 73 22.52 -7.86 1.85
N PHE A 74 22.90 -9.07 1.43
CA PHE A 74 23.03 -9.39 0.00
C PHE A 74 21.68 -9.37 -0.77
N ASP A 75 20.57 -9.77 -0.13
CA ASP A 75 19.26 -9.76 -0.80
C ASP A 75 18.66 -8.35 -0.83
N PHE A 76 18.88 -7.58 0.24
CA PHE A 76 18.59 -6.15 0.25
C PHE A 76 19.35 -5.43 -0.88
N GLN A 77 20.67 -5.60 -0.93
CA GLN A 77 21.56 -5.01 -1.93
C GLN A 77 21.09 -5.36 -3.35
N ARG A 78 20.79 -6.63 -3.61
CA ARG A 78 20.26 -7.12 -4.89
C ARG A 78 18.93 -6.47 -5.25
N ARG A 79 17.94 -6.48 -4.35
CA ARG A 79 16.60 -5.90 -4.62
C ARG A 79 16.64 -4.38 -4.78
N ALA A 80 17.51 -3.69 -4.05
CA ALA A 80 17.72 -2.26 -4.19
C ALA A 80 18.36 -1.92 -5.54
N TRP A 81 19.42 -2.63 -5.96
CA TRP A 81 20.01 -2.47 -7.29
C TRP A 81 18.99 -2.74 -8.40
N GLU A 82 18.28 -3.88 -8.33
CA GLU A 82 17.26 -4.22 -9.33
C GLU A 82 16.16 -3.16 -9.43
N TYR A 83 15.75 -2.53 -8.31
CA TYR A 83 14.82 -1.41 -8.31
C TYR A 83 15.37 -0.18 -9.05
N TYR A 84 16.57 0.28 -8.68
CA TYR A 84 17.17 1.49 -9.27
C TYR A 84 17.63 1.31 -10.73
N GLU A 85 17.94 0.08 -11.15
CA GLU A 85 18.12 -0.31 -12.56
C GLU A 85 16.80 -0.38 -13.36
N GLY A 86 15.65 -0.15 -12.72
CA GLY A 86 14.34 -0.16 -13.38
C GLY A 86 13.79 -1.56 -13.72
N LYS A 87 14.29 -2.62 -13.07
CA LYS A 87 13.82 -3.99 -13.28
C LYS A 87 12.48 -4.22 -12.58
N ALA A 88 11.72 -5.19 -13.10
CA ALA A 88 10.46 -5.65 -12.51
C ALA A 88 10.72 -6.62 -11.34
N SER A 89 11.29 -6.09 -10.25
CA SER A 89 11.54 -6.79 -8.98
C SER A 89 10.75 -6.16 -7.84
N ALA A 90 10.66 -6.85 -6.70
CA ALA A 90 10.10 -6.29 -5.47
C ALA A 90 11.17 -5.43 -4.74
N PRO A 91 11.00 -4.11 -4.60
CA PRO A 91 11.93 -3.28 -3.83
C PRO A 91 11.94 -3.72 -2.34
N PRO A 92 13.03 -3.49 -1.59
CA PRO A 92 13.14 -3.92 -0.20
C PRO A 92 12.50 -2.89 0.77
N LEU A 93 11.20 -2.64 0.60
CA LEU A 93 10.45 -1.61 1.35
C LEU A 93 10.08 -2.04 2.76
N GLU A 94 9.66 -3.30 2.94
CA GLU A 94 9.49 -3.90 4.25
C GLU A 94 10.79 -3.77 5.08
N GLU A 95 11.93 -4.14 4.49
CA GLU A 95 13.25 -4.07 5.11
C GLU A 95 13.71 -2.62 5.39
N ALA A 96 13.55 -1.71 4.40
CA ALA A 96 13.89 -0.30 4.53
C ALA A 96 13.06 0.38 5.64
N SER A 97 11.79 0.02 5.77
CA SER A 97 10.94 0.51 6.86
C SER A 97 11.37 0.00 8.24
N LEU A 98 11.96 -1.20 8.34
CA LEU A 98 12.47 -1.71 9.60
C LEU A 98 13.73 -0.95 10.02
N ILE A 99 14.67 -0.74 9.10
CA ILE A 99 15.87 0.10 9.31
C ILE A 99 15.46 1.50 9.81
N MET A 100 14.46 2.14 9.17
CA MET A 100 13.97 3.45 9.58
C MET A 100 13.23 3.45 10.93
N SER A 101 12.64 2.34 11.37
CA SER A 101 11.93 2.22 12.65
C SER A 101 12.84 1.90 13.85
N MET A 102 14.15 1.73 13.66
CA MET A 102 15.09 1.42 14.74
C MET A 102 15.29 2.59 15.72
N PRO A 103 15.55 2.31 17.02
CA PRO A 103 16.20 3.25 17.94
C PRO A 103 17.49 3.82 17.34
N VAL A 104 17.85 5.06 17.68
CA VAL A 104 18.99 5.76 17.06
C VAL A 104 20.31 5.07 17.39
N GLU A 105 20.39 4.50 18.59
CA GLU A 105 21.51 3.74 19.12
C GLU A 105 21.70 2.41 18.35
N GLU A 106 20.62 1.67 18.13
CA GLU A 106 20.61 0.43 17.33
C GLU A 106 20.91 0.71 15.86
N LEU A 107 20.34 1.78 15.30
CA LEU A 107 20.61 2.23 13.93
C LEU A 107 22.08 2.62 13.73
N HIS A 108 22.72 3.21 14.75
CA HIS A 108 24.15 3.51 14.72
C HIS A 108 25.01 2.25 14.81
N GLY A 109 24.63 1.27 15.64
CA GLY A 109 25.29 -0.04 15.67
C GLY A 109 25.15 -0.80 14.34
N ALA A 110 23.94 -0.85 13.77
CA ALA A 110 23.68 -1.41 12.45
C ALA A 110 24.50 -0.72 11.35
N PHE A 111 24.72 0.60 11.46
CA PHE A 111 25.56 1.38 10.55
C PHE A 111 27.05 1.01 10.67
N GLN A 112 27.57 0.81 11.90
CA GLN A 112 28.96 0.35 12.13
C GLN A 112 29.21 -1.09 11.64
N LEU A 113 28.15 -1.91 11.53
CA LEU A 113 28.18 -3.27 11.00
C LEU A 113 27.96 -3.33 9.48
N CYS A 114 27.16 -2.42 8.92
CA CYS A 114 26.97 -2.28 7.48
C CYS A 114 26.46 -0.89 7.07
N PRO A 115 27.35 0.03 6.65
CA PRO A 115 26.97 1.35 6.21
C PRO A 115 26.02 1.36 5.01
N GLY A 116 26.33 0.54 3.99
CA GLY A 116 25.60 0.52 2.71
C GLY A 116 24.14 0.12 2.85
N MET A 117 23.83 -0.87 3.70
CA MET A 117 22.46 -1.30 3.98
C MET A 117 21.67 -0.22 4.71
N VAL A 118 22.24 0.39 5.76
CA VAL A 118 21.56 1.43 6.53
C VAL A 118 21.31 2.67 5.68
N VAL A 119 22.31 3.15 4.94
CA VAL A 119 22.17 4.32 4.07
C VAL A 119 21.17 4.04 2.95
N SER A 120 21.26 2.90 2.26
CA SER A 120 20.30 2.54 1.19
C SER A 120 18.87 2.36 1.70
N GLY A 121 18.69 1.77 2.90
CA GLY A 121 17.39 1.62 3.55
C GLY A 121 16.76 2.96 3.92
N LEU A 122 17.54 3.88 4.48
CA LEU A 122 17.07 5.23 4.77
C LEU A 122 16.71 6.01 3.50
N LEU A 123 17.45 5.84 2.41
CA LEU A 123 17.16 6.49 1.12
C LEU A 123 15.87 5.95 0.47
N LEU A 124 15.70 4.63 0.40
CA LEU A 124 14.45 4.00 -0.07
C LEU A 124 13.24 4.40 0.79
N ALA A 125 13.40 4.45 2.11
CA ALA A 125 12.35 4.88 3.02
C ALA A 125 12.00 6.37 2.84
N ALA A 126 12.98 7.23 2.55
CA ALA A 126 12.77 8.65 2.23
C ALA A 126 11.98 8.84 0.93
N GLU A 127 12.40 8.17 -0.14
CA GLU A 127 11.73 8.19 -1.45
C GLU A 127 10.27 7.73 -1.34
N ALA A 128 10.00 6.65 -0.60
CA ALA A 128 8.65 6.16 -0.32
C ALA A 128 7.83 7.12 0.59
N LEU A 129 8.46 7.77 1.57
CA LEU A 129 7.80 8.75 2.44
C LEU A 129 7.33 9.97 1.66
N TYR A 130 8.21 10.58 0.86
CA TYR A 130 7.93 11.88 0.24
C TYR A 130 6.85 11.81 -0.84
N PHE A 131 6.58 10.63 -1.40
CA PHE A 131 5.37 10.40 -2.21
C PHE A 131 4.07 10.72 -1.45
N SER A 132 4.03 10.54 -0.12
CA SER A 132 2.89 10.91 0.74
C SER A 132 2.94 12.35 1.26
N GLY A 133 3.91 13.16 0.84
CA GLY A 133 4.10 14.55 1.27
C GLY A 133 5.44 14.81 1.98
N PRO A 134 5.82 16.09 2.14
CA PRO A 134 7.12 16.47 2.69
C PRO A 134 7.22 16.12 4.19
N PRO A 135 8.43 15.92 4.73
CA PRO A 135 8.63 15.67 6.14
C PRO A 135 8.26 16.92 6.95
N LYS A 136 7.74 16.73 8.17
CA LYS A 136 7.59 17.84 9.14
C LYS A 136 8.99 18.43 9.36
N THR A 137 9.15 19.75 9.13
CA THR A 137 10.44 20.44 8.89
C THR A 137 11.55 20.08 9.88
N ASP A 138 11.20 20.03 11.15
CA ASP A 138 12.14 19.85 12.27
C ASP A 138 12.29 18.40 12.75
N SER A 139 11.77 17.42 11.99
CA SER A 139 11.89 16.02 12.41
C SER A 139 13.35 15.55 12.36
N LYS A 140 13.88 15.18 13.54
CA LYS A 140 15.19 14.49 13.65
C LYS A 140 15.17 13.10 13.00
N THR A 141 13.97 12.53 12.82
CA THR A 141 13.74 11.22 12.18
C THR A 141 13.57 11.32 10.66
N ASP A 142 13.97 12.43 10.03
CA ASP A 142 13.95 12.62 8.58
C ASP A 142 14.99 11.70 7.90
N PRO A 143 14.59 10.65 7.16
CA PRO A 143 15.51 9.60 6.77
C PRO A 143 16.52 10.03 5.69
N LEU A 144 16.19 10.95 4.78
CA LEU A 144 17.17 11.53 3.85
C LEU A 144 18.24 12.33 4.60
N ARG A 145 17.84 13.02 5.67
CA ARG A 145 18.74 13.79 6.55
C ARG A 145 19.66 12.86 7.33
N MET A 146 19.12 11.77 7.88
CA MET A 146 19.91 10.74 8.56
C MET A 146 20.89 10.05 7.60
N ALA A 147 20.45 9.62 6.42
CA ALA A 147 21.31 9.04 5.38
C ALA A 147 22.47 9.98 5.02
N LYS A 148 22.19 11.26 4.73
CA LYS A 148 23.21 12.28 4.44
C LYS A 148 24.18 12.51 5.60
N SER A 149 23.71 12.48 6.86
CA SER A 149 24.58 12.58 8.03
C SER A 149 25.54 11.39 8.16
N TYR A 150 25.06 10.17 7.91
CA TYR A 150 25.88 8.95 7.89
C TYR A 150 26.91 8.95 6.74
N MET A 151 26.48 9.34 5.53
CA MET A 151 27.37 9.51 4.37
C MET A 151 28.46 10.55 4.64
N GLN A 152 28.09 11.70 5.20
CA GLN A 152 29.03 12.78 5.53
C GLN A 152 29.96 12.43 6.69
N PHE A 153 29.54 11.55 7.61
CA PHE A 153 30.42 11.00 8.65
C PHE A 153 31.55 10.18 8.01
N LEU A 154 31.23 9.14 7.22
CA LEU A 154 32.26 8.31 6.58
C LEU A 154 33.19 9.10 5.66
N LEU A 155 32.65 10.01 4.84
CA LEU A 155 33.46 10.88 3.98
C LEU A 155 34.52 11.71 4.74
N ASN A 156 34.31 11.95 6.05
CA ASN A 156 35.24 12.65 6.93
C ASN A 156 36.08 11.72 7.83
N SER A 157 35.68 10.47 8.08
CA SER A 157 36.36 9.53 9.00
C SER A 157 37.11 8.39 8.28
N ASP A 158 36.43 7.61 7.44
CA ASP A 158 37.03 6.63 6.53
C ASP A 158 36.49 6.83 5.10
N ARG A 159 37.32 7.49 4.29
CA ARG A 159 37.02 7.76 2.88
C ARG A 159 37.12 6.52 2.00
N GLU A 160 37.86 5.48 2.40
CA GLU A 160 37.89 4.21 1.69
C GLU A 160 36.57 3.46 1.90
N GLU A 161 36.10 3.35 3.14
CA GLU A 161 34.79 2.77 3.47
C GLU A 161 33.64 3.55 2.81
N PHE A 162 33.73 4.88 2.71
CA PHE A 162 32.79 5.69 1.90
C PHE A 162 32.77 5.31 0.41
N ASN A 163 33.94 5.11 -0.21
CA ASN A 163 34.02 4.71 -1.62
C ASN A 163 33.45 3.30 -1.82
N ILE A 164 33.88 2.32 -1.01
CA ILE A 164 33.39 0.93 -1.04
C ILE A 164 31.87 0.89 -0.88
N MET A 165 31.32 1.65 0.08
CA MET A 165 29.88 1.80 0.27
C MET A 165 29.17 2.32 -0.99
N THR A 166 29.71 3.34 -1.66
CA THR A 166 29.06 3.99 -2.82
C THR A 166 29.31 3.29 -4.15
N GLU A 167 30.32 2.43 -4.26
CA GLU A 167 30.54 1.57 -5.43
C GLU A 167 29.75 0.26 -5.36
N MET A 168 29.54 -0.30 -4.15
CA MET A 168 28.86 -1.59 -3.97
C MET A 168 27.34 -1.49 -3.75
N TRP A 169 26.83 -0.34 -3.29
CA TRP A 169 25.41 -0.13 -2.97
C TRP A 169 24.84 1.04 -3.79
N PRO A 170 23.54 1.04 -4.13
CA PRO A 170 22.92 2.07 -4.97
C PRO A 170 22.64 3.37 -4.19
N VAL A 171 23.65 3.85 -3.46
CA VAL A 171 23.57 5.00 -2.55
C VAL A 171 23.46 6.31 -3.33
N LEU A 172 24.12 6.41 -4.48
CA LEU A 172 24.08 7.62 -5.32
C LEU A 172 22.75 7.72 -6.08
N GLU A 173 22.27 6.59 -6.61
CA GLU A 173 20.96 6.44 -7.24
C GLU A 173 19.84 6.73 -6.23
N GLY A 174 19.91 6.11 -5.04
CA GLY A 174 18.94 6.33 -3.97
C GLY A 174 18.96 7.75 -3.42
N GLN A 175 20.13 8.40 -3.33
CA GLN A 175 20.20 9.82 -2.96
C GLN A 175 19.51 10.67 -4.02
N HIS A 176 19.79 10.44 -5.30
CA HIS A 176 19.17 11.18 -6.40
C HIS A 176 17.65 11.02 -6.42
N GLN A 177 17.11 9.79 -6.29
CA GLN A 177 15.67 9.57 -6.28
C GLN A 177 14.99 10.13 -5.02
N ALA A 178 15.59 9.98 -3.84
CA ALA A 178 15.06 10.55 -2.60
C ALA A 178 15.07 12.09 -2.63
N GLU A 179 16.09 12.72 -3.21
CA GLU A 179 16.14 14.17 -3.43
C GLU A 179 15.11 14.64 -4.46
N ALA A 180 14.91 13.90 -5.56
CA ALA A 180 13.89 14.20 -6.55
C ALA A 180 12.47 14.08 -5.96
N ALA A 181 12.19 13.03 -5.19
CA ALA A 181 10.94 12.83 -4.47
C ALA A 181 10.71 13.93 -3.42
N TYR A 182 11.76 14.35 -2.68
CA TYR A 182 11.69 15.48 -1.76
C TYR A 182 11.35 16.80 -2.48
N ALA A 183 12.03 17.09 -3.59
CA ALA A 183 11.77 18.27 -4.39
C ALA A 183 10.33 18.28 -4.96
N GLN A 184 9.85 17.13 -5.45
CA GLN A 184 8.46 16.98 -5.89
C GLN A 184 7.46 17.19 -4.75
N ALA A 185 7.76 16.68 -3.54
CA ALA A 185 6.90 16.87 -2.36
C ALA A 185 6.85 18.34 -1.88
N LEU A 186 7.86 19.16 -2.21
CA LEU A 186 7.83 20.61 -2.00
C LEU A 186 7.10 21.38 -3.12
N THR A 187 6.95 20.82 -4.33
CA THR A 187 6.16 21.46 -5.39
C THR A 187 4.66 21.29 -5.13
N THR A 188 3.96 22.39 -4.90
CA THR A 188 2.50 22.38 -4.66
C THR A 188 1.73 22.18 -5.96
N THR A 189 1.53 20.93 -6.37
CA THR A 189 0.50 20.54 -7.33
C THR A 189 -0.90 20.81 -6.76
N SER A 190 -1.84 21.21 -7.62
CA SER A 190 -3.25 21.31 -7.21
C SER A 190 -3.79 19.90 -6.97
N PRO A 191 -4.37 19.58 -5.79
CA PRO A 191 -4.83 18.22 -5.50
C PRO A 191 -5.98 17.84 -6.43
N PRO A 192 -5.96 16.68 -7.10
CA PRO A 192 -7.08 16.20 -7.92
C PRO A 192 -8.38 16.10 -7.11
N SER A 193 -9.52 16.24 -7.80
CA SER A 193 -10.80 15.83 -7.25
C SER A 193 -10.88 14.31 -7.13
N VAL A 194 -11.53 13.80 -6.07
CA VAL A 194 -11.58 12.36 -5.79
C VAL A 194 -12.99 11.90 -5.43
N ASP A 195 -13.52 10.93 -6.16
CA ASP A 195 -14.74 10.21 -5.79
C ASP A 195 -14.40 8.97 -4.96
N ILE A 196 -15.09 8.76 -3.85
CA ILE A 196 -14.94 7.60 -2.96
C ILE A 196 -16.29 6.88 -2.94
N VAL A 197 -16.39 5.85 -3.79
CA VAL A 197 -17.63 5.11 -4.08
C VAL A 197 -17.71 3.88 -3.18
N ILE A 198 -18.64 3.91 -2.23
CA ILE A 198 -18.79 2.88 -1.20
C ILE A 198 -20.07 2.10 -1.44
N ALA A 199 -19.95 0.85 -1.84
CA ALA A 199 -21.09 -0.05 -1.98
C ALA A 199 -21.41 -0.71 -0.62
N ARG A 200 -22.45 -0.24 0.08
CA ARG A 200 -22.73 -0.58 1.49
C ARG A 200 -24.00 -1.40 1.70
N CYS A 201 -23.96 -2.44 2.55
CA CYS A 201 -25.18 -3.10 3.04
C CYS A 201 -25.49 -2.69 4.49
N SER A 202 -24.64 -3.07 5.43
CA SER A 202 -24.94 -2.99 6.87
C SER A 202 -23.71 -2.78 7.75
N THR A 203 -22.50 -2.89 7.21
CA THR A 203 -21.26 -2.69 7.97
C THR A 203 -21.13 -1.21 8.38
N THR A 204 -20.47 -0.98 9.52
CA THR A 204 -20.22 0.38 9.99
C THR A 204 -19.11 1.06 9.20
N LEU A 205 -19.33 2.32 8.81
CA LEU A 205 -18.34 3.13 8.11
C LEU A 205 -17.45 3.98 9.04
N ARG A 206 -17.52 3.77 10.37
CA ARG A 206 -16.71 4.52 11.35
C ARG A 206 -15.20 4.38 11.16
N TRP A 207 -14.73 3.34 10.47
CA TRP A 207 -13.32 3.19 10.10
C TRP A 207 -12.81 4.27 9.14
N LEU A 208 -13.71 4.95 8.43
CA LEU A 208 -13.38 6.11 7.61
C LEU A 208 -12.88 7.31 8.44
N TRP A 209 -13.27 7.41 9.72
CA TRP A 209 -13.02 8.60 10.56
C TRP A 209 -11.54 8.87 10.84
N SER A 210 -10.67 7.88 10.61
CA SER A 210 -9.22 7.97 10.81
C SER A 210 -8.42 8.18 9.52
N LEU A 211 -9.09 8.33 8.36
CA LEU A 211 -8.41 8.43 7.06
C LEU A 211 -8.08 9.89 6.70
N PRO A 212 -6.87 10.19 6.17
CA PRO A 212 -6.47 11.54 5.80
C PRO A 212 -7.03 11.94 4.43
N PHE A 213 -8.34 12.23 4.36
CA PHE A 213 -9.05 12.50 3.10
C PHE A 213 -8.43 13.62 2.24
N PRO A 214 -8.39 13.47 0.90
CA PRO A 214 -8.08 14.57 -0.01
C PRO A 214 -9.04 15.76 0.15
N PRO A 215 -8.57 17.02 0.04
CA PRO A 215 -9.41 18.20 0.29
C PRO A 215 -10.54 18.39 -0.75
N GLN A 216 -10.42 17.76 -1.92
CA GLN A 216 -11.45 17.72 -2.97
C GLN A 216 -12.13 16.33 -3.06
N ALA A 217 -12.18 15.59 -1.95
CA ALA A 217 -12.88 14.31 -1.90
C ALA A 217 -14.40 14.47 -1.82
N ARG A 218 -15.13 13.57 -2.49
CA ARG A 218 -16.57 13.36 -2.35
C ARG A 218 -16.83 11.89 -2.03
N ILE A 219 -17.63 11.62 -1.01
CA ILE A 219 -18.03 10.25 -0.65
C ILE A 219 -19.41 9.98 -1.25
N VAL A 220 -19.55 8.86 -1.96
CA VAL A 220 -20.81 8.42 -2.57
C VAL A 220 -21.16 7.01 -2.07
N VAL A 221 -22.07 6.93 -1.10
CA VAL A 221 -22.50 5.66 -0.49
C VAL A 221 -23.71 5.11 -1.24
N TYR A 222 -23.53 3.97 -1.90
CA TYR A 222 -24.61 3.23 -2.56
C TYR A 222 -25.16 2.16 -1.61
N CYS A 223 -26.40 2.33 -1.14
CA CYS A 223 -27.01 1.40 -0.19
C CYS A 223 -27.64 0.19 -0.91
N LYS A 224 -26.99 -0.97 -0.75
CA LYS A 224 -27.37 -2.33 -1.19
C LYS A 224 -28.56 -2.91 -0.41
N CYS A 225 -28.78 -2.44 0.81
CA CYS A 225 -29.73 -3.01 1.76
C CYS A 225 -30.64 -1.91 2.34
N LYS A 226 -31.84 -2.32 2.77
CA LYS A 226 -32.76 -1.43 3.50
C LYS A 226 -32.21 -1.20 4.90
N GLU A 227 -32.24 0.05 5.35
CA GLU A 227 -31.62 0.50 6.59
C GLU A 227 -32.64 1.10 7.56
N GLU A 228 -32.32 1.08 8.85
CA GLU A 228 -33.07 1.81 9.89
C GLU A 228 -32.80 3.32 9.78
N GLU A 229 -33.86 4.14 9.77
CA GLU A 229 -33.77 5.57 9.53
C GLU A 229 -32.76 6.29 10.45
N GLY A 230 -31.89 7.12 9.87
CA GLY A 230 -30.83 7.82 10.60
C GLY A 230 -29.64 6.95 11.00
N GLY A 231 -29.56 5.69 10.55
CA GLY A 231 -28.47 4.76 10.88
C GLY A 231 -27.12 5.14 10.26
N LEU A 232 -27.12 5.58 9.00
CA LEU A 232 -25.92 5.92 8.23
C LEU A 232 -25.47 7.36 8.45
N GLU A 233 -26.41 8.29 8.58
CA GLU A 233 -26.18 9.72 8.76
C GLU A 233 -25.29 9.96 10.00
N ARG A 234 -25.65 9.35 11.14
CA ARG A 234 -24.88 9.35 12.40
C ARG A 234 -23.51 8.67 12.31
N GLN A 235 -23.21 7.96 11.23
CA GLN A 235 -21.89 7.39 10.94
C GLN A 235 -21.10 8.24 9.94
N LEU A 236 -21.75 9.11 9.18
CA LEU A 236 -21.11 10.04 8.25
C LEU A 236 -20.87 11.42 8.88
N GLU A 237 -21.60 11.80 9.93
CA GLU A 237 -21.38 13.03 10.73
C GLU A 237 -19.91 13.28 11.08
N GLY A 238 -19.15 12.24 11.47
CA GLY A 238 -17.72 12.34 11.82
C GLY A 238 -16.78 12.67 10.65
N ILE A 239 -17.24 12.56 9.39
CA ILE A 239 -16.46 12.80 8.17
C ILE A 239 -17.04 13.89 7.26
N VAL A 240 -18.26 14.39 7.50
CA VAL A 240 -18.85 15.52 6.73
C VAL A 240 -17.97 16.76 6.73
N ASN A 241 -17.25 17.02 7.83
CA ASN A 241 -16.31 18.15 7.93
C ASN A 241 -14.90 17.86 7.37
N GLN A 242 -14.66 16.65 6.86
CA GLN A 242 -13.36 16.20 6.33
C GLN A 242 -13.35 16.08 4.79
N VAL A 243 -14.51 16.16 4.13
CA VAL A 243 -14.67 15.99 2.68
C VAL A 243 -15.54 17.10 2.09
N ALA A 244 -15.40 17.39 0.80
CA ALA A 244 -16.14 18.46 0.13
C ALA A 244 -17.64 18.15 -0.02
N GLN A 245 -18.02 16.87 -0.13
CA GLN A 245 -19.42 16.45 -0.20
C GLN A 245 -19.59 14.99 0.25
N VAL A 246 -20.75 14.69 0.86
CA VAL A 246 -21.22 13.33 1.13
C VAL A 246 -22.57 13.15 0.43
N LEU A 247 -22.73 12.05 -0.31
CA LEU A 247 -23.95 11.65 -1.00
C LEU A 247 -24.35 10.23 -0.58
N VAL A 248 -25.62 10.04 -0.27
CA VAL A 248 -26.23 8.71 -0.06
C VAL A 248 -27.17 8.44 -1.24
N VAL A 249 -26.95 7.31 -1.92
CA VAL A 249 -27.70 6.89 -3.10
C VAL A 249 -28.38 5.55 -2.80
N PRO A 250 -29.72 5.49 -2.70
CA PRO A 250 -30.41 4.21 -2.60
C PRO A 250 -30.28 3.46 -3.93
N LEU A 251 -29.80 2.21 -3.90
CA LEU A 251 -29.94 1.30 -5.03
C LEU A 251 -31.42 0.88 -5.10
N GLN A 252 -32.22 1.60 -5.89
CA GLN A 252 -33.67 1.46 -5.84
C GLN A 252 -34.15 0.08 -6.30
N ASP A 253 -34.98 -0.51 -5.45
CA ASP A 253 -35.46 -1.89 -5.45
C ASP A 253 -36.56 -2.14 -6.51
N GLU A 254 -36.42 -1.57 -7.72
CA GLU A 254 -37.37 -1.74 -8.84
C GLU A 254 -37.33 -3.14 -9.48
N GLY A 255 -36.64 -4.11 -8.87
CA GLY A 255 -36.43 -5.47 -9.44
C GLY A 255 -35.55 -5.53 -10.69
N LYS A 256 -35.09 -4.38 -11.21
CA LYS A 256 -34.26 -4.25 -12.43
C LYS A 256 -32.76 -4.39 -12.19
N TRP A 257 -32.29 -4.14 -10.97
CA TRP A 257 -30.87 -4.11 -10.59
C TRP A 257 -30.63 -5.05 -9.41
N MET A 258 -29.66 -5.96 -9.52
CA MET A 258 -29.20 -6.78 -8.40
C MET A 258 -28.42 -5.91 -7.40
N THR A 259 -28.70 -6.00 -6.11
CA THR A 259 -28.08 -5.19 -5.04
C THR A 259 -26.61 -5.56 -4.69
N GLY A 260 -25.83 -6.00 -5.67
CA GLY A 260 -24.40 -6.30 -5.51
C GLY A 260 -23.49 -5.07 -5.66
N GLU A 261 -22.25 -5.20 -5.18
CA GLU A 261 -21.25 -4.11 -5.21
C GLU A 261 -20.86 -3.73 -6.63
N CYS A 262 -20.69 -4.73 -7.49
CA CYS A 262 -20.41 -4.52 -8.89
C CYS A 262 -21.52 -3.71 -9.60
N THR A 263 -22.77 -3.85 -9.16
CA THR A 263 -23.90 -3.06 -9.66
C THR A 263 -23.81 -1.59 -9.25
N ALA A 264 -23.40 -1.30 -8.01
CA ALA A 264 -23.17 0.07 -7.55
C ALA A 264 -22.07 0.76 -8.36
N TYR A 265 -20.96 0.06 -8.61
CA TYR A 265 -19.83 0.59 -9.37
C TYR A 265 -20.23 0.85 -10.84
N LEU A 266 -20.96 -0.09 -11.46
CA LEU A 266 -21.57 0.10 -12.78
C LEU A 266 -22.50 1.31 -12.82
N GLN A 267 -23.37 1.50 -11.82
CA GLN A 267 -24.30 2.62 -11.79
C GLN A 267 -23.57 3.97 -11.67
N HIS A 268 -22.53 4.06 -10.84
CA HIS A 268 -21.70 5.26 -10.74
C HIS A 268 -21.01 5.60 -12.07
N ILE A 269 -20.37 4.60 -12.69
CA ILE A 269 -19.69 4.77 -13.98
C ILE A 269 -20.67 5.16 -15.09
N LEU A 270 -21.80 4.46 -15.22
CA LEU A 270 -22.80 4.72 -16.27
C LEU A 270 -23.45 6.09 -16.09
N ASN A 271 -23.73 6.52 -14.85
CA ASN A 271 -24.20 7.88 -14.58
C ASN A 271 -23.19 8.94 -15.03
N GLY A 272 -21.89 8.71 -14.78
CA GLY A 272 -20.82 9.63 -15.17
C GLY A 272 -20.43 9.63 -16.65
N LEU A 273 -20.89 8.62 -17.41
CA LEU A 273 -20.74 8.53 -18.86
C LEU A 273 -22.03 8.88 -19.63
N ALA A 274 -23.12 9.19 -18.94
CA ALA A 274 -24.37 9.59 -19.57
C ALA A 274 -24.22 10.94 -20.29
N ALA A 275 -24.82 11.09 -21.48
CA ALA A 275 -24.73 12.32 -22.28
C ALA A 275 -25.35 13.57 -21.60
N THR A 276 -26.15 13.38 -20.55
CA THR A 276 -26.73 14.43 -19.71
C THR A 276 -25.94 14.70 -18.42
N ALA A 277 -24.84 13.99 -18.18
CA ALA A 277 -23.99 14.21 -17.02
C ALA A 277 -23.25 15.56 -17.14
N PRO A 278 -23.11 16.33 -16.06
CA PRO A 278 -22.14 17.42 -16.01
C PRO A 278 -20.74 16.94 -16.39
N LEU A 279 -19.95 17.77 -17.09
CA LEU A 279 -18.58 17.40 -17.49
C LEU A 279 -17.72 16.97 -16.28
N ASN A 280 -17.95 17.60 -15.13
CA ASN A 280 -17.36 17.31 -13.82
C ASN A 280 -18.18 16.32 -12.96
N TYR A 281 -19.02 15.46 -13.55
CA TYR A 281 -19.72 14.42 -12.76
C TYR A 281 -18.73 13.43 -12.15
N LEU A 282 -17.82 12.86 -12.96
CA LEU A 282 -16.72 12.04 -12.46
C LEU A 282 -15.57 12.95 -12.03
N ALA A 283 -15.15 12.83 -10.78
CA ALA A 283 -13.91 13.39 -10.26
C ALA A 283 -12.68 12.82 -11.00
N ASP A 284 -11.51 13.46 -10.85
CA ASP A 284 -10.27 13.12 -11.58
C ASP A 284 -9.78 11.69 -11.30
N TYR A 285 -9.99 11.21 -10.08
CA TYR A 285 -9.85 9.81 -9.69
C TYR A 285 -11.12 9.30 -8.99
N THR A 286 -11.45 8.03 -9.21
CA THR A 286 -12.52 7.33 -8.49
C THR A 286 -11.95 6.12 -7.76
N ILE A 287 -12.30 5.98 -6.48
CA ILE A 287 -11.89 4.92 -5.57
C ILE A 287 -13.12 4.08 -5.24
N PHE A 288 -13.15 2.85 -5.72
CA PHE A 288 -14.26 1.91 -5.47
C PHE A 288 -13.90 0.99 -4.30
N ILE A 289 -14.80 0.91 -3.30
CA ILE A 289 -14.68 0.06 -2.11
C ILE A 289 -16.06 -0.48 -1.65
N HIS A 290 -16.08 -1.52 -0.82
CA HIS A 290 -17.30 -1.98 -0.13
C HIS A 290 -17.24 -1.77 1.39
N ASP A 291 -18.34 -2.01 2.12
CA ASP A 291 -18.51 -1.48 3.47
C ASP A 291 -17.63 -2.11 4.56
N ASP A 292 -17.19 -3.35 4.39
CA ASP A 292 -16.22 -4.04 5.26
C ASP A 292 -14.77 -4.02 4.73
N ALA A 293 -14.42 -3.02 3.89
CA ALA A 293 -13.10 -2.92 3.24
C ALA A 293 -11.87 -3.20 4.15
N PRO A 294 -11.80 -2.76 5.43
CA PRO A 294 -10.66 -3.02 6.32
C PRO A 294 -10.33 -4.50 6.58
N ARG A 295 -11.18 -5.44 6.17
CA ARG A 295 -10.85 -6.88 6.16
C ARG A 295 -9.98 -7.29 4.97
N HIS A 296 -10.09 -6.58 3.84
CA HIS A 296 -9.58 -6.99 2.53
C HIS A 296 -8.54 -6.02 1.95
N LEU A 297 -8.58 -4.74 2.35
CA LEU A 297 -7.48 -3.78 2.20
C LEU A 297 -6.82 -3.47 3.55
N LYS A 298 -5.69 -2.76 3.51
CA LYS A 298 -4.97 -2.32 4.71
C LYS A 298 -5.17 -0.80 4.86
N PRO A 299 -5.79 -0.29 5.95
CA PRO A 299 -6.16 1.13 6.07
C PRO A 299 -5.00 2.13 5.90
N ASP A 300 -3.79 1.75 6.31
CA ASP A 300 -2.62 2.62 6.19
C ASP A 300 -2.10 2.71 4.75
N PHE A 301 -2.26 1.64 3.95
CA PHE A 301 -2.00 1.68 2.50
C PHE A 301 -3.01 2.56 1.76
N LEU A 302 -4.29 2.49 2.15
CA LEU A 302 -5.30 3.45 1.69
C LEU A 302 -4.97 4.89 2.12
N SER A 303 -4.34 5.06 3.29
CA SER A 303 -3.88 6.37 3.78
C SER A 303 -2.68 6.91 2.99
N ILE A 304 -1.79 6.07 2.46
CA ILE A 304 -0.77 6.48 1.47
C ILE A 304 -1.43 6.98 0.18
N VAL A 305 -2.41 6.23 -0.34
CA VAL A 305 -3.19 6.62 -1.53
C VAL A 305 -3.90 7.96 -1.31
N PHE A 306 -4.58 8.14 -0.17
CA PHE A 306 -5.26 9.41 0.15
C PHE A 306 -4.27 10.56 0.34
N ARG A 307 -3.14 10.37 1.05
CA ARG A 307 -2.11 11.41 1.22
C ARG A 307 -1.49 11.85 -0.11
N SER A 308 -1.14 10.90 -0.98
CA SER A 308 -0.59 11.21 -2.31
C SER A 308 -1.59 11.89 -3.26
N LEU A 309 -2.89 11.55 -3.15
CA LEU A 309 -3.95 12.31 -3.82
C LEU A 309 -4.12 13.72 -3.21
N ALA A 310 -4.03 13.86 -1.89
CA ALA A 310 -4.10 15.16 -1.20
C ALA A 310 -2.91 16.08 -1.53
N MET A 311 -1.75 15.52 -1.87
CA MET A 311 -0.56 16.26 -2.32
C MET A 311 -0.54 16.50 -3.85
N GLY A 312 -1.28 15.72 -4.63
CA GLY A 312 -1.21 15.71 -6.10
C GLY A 312 -0.02 14.95 -6.69
N SER A 313 0.72 14.18 -5.86
CA SER A 313 1.80 13.30 -6.30
C SER A 313 1.31 11.99 -6.94
N TYR A 314 0.06 11.60 -6.67
CA TYR A 314 -0.54 10.37 -7.20
C TYR A 314 -0.75 10.42 -8.72
N SER A 315 -0.14 9.47 -9.43
CA SER A 315 -0.06 9.45 -10.90
C SER A 315 -0.55 8.16 -11.57
N ALA A 316 -0.91 7.12 -10.80
CA ALA A 316 -1.29 5.83 -11.34
C ALA A 316 -2.70 5.85 -11.94
N ASP A 317 -2.82 5.60 -13.26
CA ASP A 317 -4.12 5.55 -13.96
C ASP A 317 -5.06 4.43 -13.45
N TYR A 318 -4.50 3.36 -12.86
CA TYR A 318 -5.23 2.28 -12.18
C TYR A 318 -4.36 1.68 -11.07
N LEU A 319 -4.96 1.39 -9.90
CA LEU A 319 -4.31 0.70 -8.79
C LEU A 319 -5.35 -0.14 -8.03
N ASN A 320 -5.16 -1.46 -7.95
CA ASN A 320 -5.92 -2.26 -6.98
C ASN A 320 -5.28 -2.12 -5.57
N ILE A 321 -6.11 -1.86 -4.56
CA ILE A 321 -5.70 -1.53 -3.18
C ILE A 321 -6.00 -2.64 -2.16
N ALA A 322 -6.63 -3.76 -2.58
CA ALA A 322 -6.77 -4.94 -1.72
C ALA A 322 -5.42 -5.64 -1.50
N HIS A 323 -5.22 -6.25 -0.34
CA HIS A 323 -3.97 -6.95 0.02
C HIS A 323 -4.04 -8.47 -0.16
N GLU A 324 -5.19 -8.97 -0.61
CA GLU A 324 -5.47 -10.38 -0.93
C GLU A 324 -5.35 -10.57 -2.44
N ARG A 325 -4.54 -11.53 -2.89
CA ARG A 325 -4.34 -11.81 -4.32
C ARG A 325 -5.03 -13.11 -4.73
N TYR A 326 -5.77 -13.10 -5.84
CA TYR A 326 -6.38 -14.31 -6.36
C TYR A 326 -5.41 -15.16 -7.19
N VAL A 327 -5.47 -16.47 -6.95
CA VAL A 327 -4.80 -17.50 -7.75
C VAL A 327 -5.22 -17.36 -9.21
N SER A 328 -4.26 -17.41 -10.14
CA SER A 328 -4.55 -17.15 -11.55
C SER A 328 -5.48 -18.21 -12.16
N ALA A 329 -6.68 -17.78 -12.56
CA ALA A 329 -7.83 -18.63 -12.85
C ALA A 329 -8.33 -18.51 -14.31
N SER A 330 -8.98 -19.56 -14.81
CA SER A 330 -9.64 -19.60 -16.12
C SER A 330 -10.82 -20.58 -16.09
N THR A 331 -11.70 -20.38 -15.11
CA THR A 331 -12.87 -21.22 -14.85
C THR A 331 -13.91 -21.07 -15.97
N PRO A 332 -14.86 -22.02 -16.13
CA PRO A 332 -16.01 -21.84 -17.00
C PRO A 332 -16.81 -20.57 -16.68
N CYS A 333 -16.88 -20.18 -15.40
CA CYS A 333 -17.45 -18.90 -14.94
C CYS A 333 -16.86 -17.71 -15.71
N LEU A 334 -15.53 -17.59 -15.64
CA LEU A 334 -14.77 -16.46 -16.16
C LEU A 334 -14.79 -16.44 -17.68
N LYS A 335 -14.68 -17.61 -18.33
CA LYS A 335 -14.76 -17.71 -19.80
C LYS A 335 -16.11 -17.26 -20.33
N SER A 336 -17.21 -17.73 -19.73
CA SER A 336 -18.57 -17.34 -20.15
C SER A 336 -18.86 -15.87 -19.88
N LEU A 337 -18.50 -15.34 -18.70
CA LEU A 337 -18.69 -13.93 -18.39
C LEU A 337 -17.84 -13.02 -19.28
N TYR A 338 -16.56 -13.35 -19.48
CA TYR A 338 -15.67 -12.61 -20.39
C TYR A 338 -16.24 -12.58 -21.82
N LYS A 339 -16.79 -13.71 -22.31
CA LYS A 339 -17.43 -13.78 -23.63
C LYS A 339 -18.70 -12.94 -23.72
N MET A 340 -19.52 -12.91 -22.68
CA MET A 340 -20.71 -12.04 -22.62
C MET A 340 -20.35 -10.56 -22.58
N VAL A 341 -19.31 -10.17 -21.85
CA VAL A 341 -18.86 -8.76 -21.74
C VAL A 341 -18.18 -8.28 -23.01
N PHE A 342 -17.15 -9.00 -23.48
CA PHE A 342 -16.20 -8.56 -24.51
C PHE A 342 -16.43 -9.18 -25.90
N GLY A 343 -17.45 -10.03 -26.08
CA GLY A 343 -17.80 -10.63 -27.37
C GLY A 343 -16.82 -11.67 -27.93
N LYS A 344 -15.77 -12.01 -27.19
CA LYS A 344 -14.68 -12.92 -27.60
C LYS A 344 -14.32 -13.90 -26.48
N ASP A 345 -13.69 -15.01 -26.81
CA ASP A 345 -13.25 -16.00 -25.81
C ASP A 345 -12.07 -15.48 -24.97
N LEU A 346 -11.96 -15.98 -23.73
CA LEU A 346 -10.86 -15.64 -22.82
C LEU A 346 -9.60 -16.46 -23.16
N GLU A 347 -8.59 -15.77 -23.67
CA GLU A 347 -7.25 -16.33 -23.91
C GLU A 347 -6.46 -16.42 -22.60
N GLY A 348 -5.99 -17.63 -22.26
CA GLY A 348 -5.12 -17.88 -21.11
C GLY A 348 -5.85 -17.89 -19.76
N ARG A 349 -5.31 -17.16 -18.77
CA ARG A 349 -5.81 -17.06 -17.39
C ARG A 349 -5.81 -15.61 -16.94
N LEU A 350 -6.78 -15.25 -16.09
CA LEU A 350 -6.83 -13.95 -15.42
C LEU A 350 -6.03 -14.00 -14.11
N SER A 351 -5.54 -12.86 -13.62
CA SER A 351 -4.97 -12.72 -12.27
C SER A 351 -5.13 -11.28 -11.80
N THR A 352 -5.64 -11.12 -10.57
CA THR A 352 -5.97 -9.84 -9.94
C THR A 352 -5.94 -9.98 -8.41
N TYR A 353 -6.30 -8.92 -7.70
CA TYR A 353 -6.53 -8.90 -6.27
C TYR A 353 -8.03 -8.98 -5.94
N CYS A 354 -8.34 -9.33 -4.70
CA CYS A 354 -9.70 -9.53 -4.22
C CYS A 354 -10.58 -8.28 -4.31
N CYS A 355 -11.90 -8.51 -4.23
CA CYS A 355 -12.85 -7.68 -3.52
C CYS A 355 -13.16 -6.35 -4.23
N GLY A 356 -12.74 -6.19 -5.50
CA GLY A 356 -13.10 -5.05 -6.32
C GLY A 356 -12.60 -3.70 -5.80
N HIS A 357 -11.62 -3.68 -4.90
CA HIS A 357 -11.10 -2.43 -4.34
C HIS A 357 -10.02 -1.81 -5.24
N PHE A 358 -10.32 -0.69 -5.89
CA PHE A 358 -9.35 -0.03 -6.77
C PHE A 358 -9.56 1.49 -6.91
N VAL A 359 -8.45 2.18 -7.16
CA VAL A 359 -8.40 3.53 -7.72
C VAL A 359 -8.34 3.43 -9.23
N VAL A 360 -9.01 4.33 -9.93
CA VAL A 360 -8.89 4.50 -11.39
C VAL A 360 -9.07 5.97 -11.79
N SER A 361 -8.35 6.42 -12.82
CA SER A 361 -8.48 7.79 -13.33
C SER A 361 -9.76 8.00 -14.16
N SER A 362 -10.31 9.21 -14.11
CA SER A 362 -11.48 9.60 -14.91
C SER A 362 -11.20 9.46 -16.42
N LYS A 363 -9.95 9.72 -16.83
CA LYS A 363 -9.40 9.46 -18.17
C LYS A 363 -9.65 8.02 -18.63
N ARG A 364 -9.42 7.02 -17.76
CA ARG A 364 -9.70 5.61 -18.07
C ARG A 364 -11.18 5.28 -18.05
N ILE A 365 -11.95 5.81 -17.11
CA ILE A 365 -13.42 5.60 -17.09
C ILE A 365 -14.04 6.16 -18.39
N ARG A 366 -13.58 7.32 -18.85
CA ARG A 366 -14.06 8.00 -20.07
C ARG A 366 -13.57 7.37 -21.38
N SER A 367 -12.54 6.52 -21.36
CA SER A 367 -12.11 5.72 -22.52
C SER A 367 -12.81 4.37 -22.65
N LEU A 368 -13.71 4.01 -21.71
CA LEU A 368 -14.43 2.75 -21.72
C LEU A 368 -15.39 2.63 -22.92
N PRO A 369 -15.38 1.51 -23.66
CA PRO A 369 -16.45 1.18 -24.58
C PRO A 369 -17.75 0.93 -23.79
N VAL A 370 -18.68 1.90 -23.83
CA VAL A 370 -19.91 1.90 -23.01
C VAL A 370 -20.78 0.64 -23.22
N HIS A 371 -20.69 0.00 -24.39
CA HIS A 371 -21.36 -1.28 -24.62
C HIS A 371 -20.81 -2.43 -23.75
N HIS A 372 -19.52 -2.46 -23.39
CA HIS A 372 -19.01 -3.45 -22.43
C HIS A 372 -19.64 -3.27 -21.04
N LEU A 373 -19.88 -2.02 -20.61
CA LEU A 373 -20.55 -1.73 -19.34
C LEU A 373 -22.01 -2.19 -19.36
N HIS A 374 -22.73 -1.97 -20.46
CA HIS A 374 -24.09 -2.48 -20.62
C HIS A 374 -24.15 -4.02 -20.74
N ASN A 375 -23.20 -4.64 -21.43
CA ASN A 375 -23.08 -6.10 -21.51
C ASN A 375 -22.83 -6.71 -20.12
N LEU A 376 -21.94 -6.09 -19.32
CA LEU A 376 -21.64 -6.50 -17.96
C LEU A 376 -22.84 -6.30 -17.03
N LEU A 377 -23.54 -5.15 -17.12
CA LEU A 377 -24.77 -4.89 -16.38
C LEU A 377 -25.86 -5.91 -16.73
N ALA A 378 -26.05 -6.22 -18.01
CA ALA A 378 -26.99 -7.25 -18.45
C ALA A 378 -26.60 -8.63 -17.90
N ALA A 379 -25.33 -9.01 -17.96
CA ALA A 379 -24.85 -10.31 -17.47
C ALA A 379 -25.03 -10.49 -15.95
N VAL A 380 -24.94 -9.42 -15.14
CA VAL A 380 -25.20 -9.50 -13.68
C VAL A 380 -26.67 -9.31 -13.28
N THR A 381 -27.52 -8.75 -14.15
CA THR A 381 -28.96 -8.54 -13.85
C THR A 381 -29.87 -9.62 -14.42
N THR A 382 -29.53 -10.24 -15.55
CA THR A 382 -30.34 -11.29 -16.21
C THR A 382 -30.08 -12.71 -15.69
N GLY A 383 -29.35 -12.84 -14.58
CA GLY A 383 -28.77 -14.09 -14.07
C GLY A 383 -29.75 -15.12 -13.49
N ALA A 384 -30.58 -15.73 -14.32
CA ALA A 384 -31.30 -16.96 -13.99
C ALA A 384 -30.48 -18.21 -14.39
N TYR A 385 -30.11 -19.02 -13.40
CA TYR A 385 -29.32 -20.24 -13.55
C TYR A 385 -30.09 -21.36 -14.29
N THR A 386 -29.39 -22.20 -15.08
CA THR A 386 -29.36 -23.69 -15.00
C THR A 386 -28.83 -24.34 -16.29
N ALA A 387 -28.24 -25.54 -16.16
CA ALA A 387 -28.30 -26.58 -17.18
C ALA A 387 -27.99 -27.96 -16.57
N LEU A 388 -28.99 -28.85 -16.45
CA LEU A 388 -28.80 -30.24 -16.02
C LEU A 388 -28.18 -31.10 -17.13
N ALA A 389 -26.93 -30.82 -17.50
CA ALA A 389 -26.19 -31.58 -18.54
C ALA A 389 -24.68 -31.72 -18.29
N GLY A 390 -24.05 -30.85 -17.48
CA GLY A 390 -22.69 -31.05 -16.97
C GLY A 390 -21.81 -29.80 -16.89
N GLY A 391 -21.23 -29.55 -15.71
CA GLY A 391 -19.98 -28.78 -15.57
C GLY A 391 -20.02 -27.27 -15.87
N ILE A 392 -21.12 -26.58 -15.55
CA ILE A 392 -21.23 -25.11 -15.73
C ILE A 392 -21.39 -24.41 -14.37
N CYS A 393 -20.93 -23.16 -14.31
CA CYS A 393 -20.71 -22.41 -13.06
C CYS A 393 -21.94 -21.65 -12.55
N GLU A 394 -22.14 -21.68 -11.22
CA GLU A 394 -23.21 -21.00 -10.48
C GLU A 394 -22.90 -19.51 -10.23
N VAL A 395 -22.53 -18.77 -11.29
CA VAL A 395 -22.09 -17.36 -11.22
C VAL A 395 -23.06 -16.50 -10.43
N ALA A 396 -24.38 -16.67 -10.61
CA ALA A 396 -25.39 -15.78 -10.06
C ALA A 396 -25.60 -15.90 -8.52
N HIS A 397 -24.94 -16.84 -7.82
CA HIS A 397 -24.96 -16.84 -6.35
C HIS A 397 -24.08 -15.72 -5.76
N MET A 398 -22.99 -15.36 -6.45
CA MET A 398 -22.10 -14.25 -6.11
C MET A 398 -21.51 -13.65 -7.39
N PRO A 399 -22.30 -13.04 -8.30
CA PRO A 399 -21.80 -12.68 -9.63
C PRO A 399 -20.72 -11.60 -9.56
N CYS A 400 -20.79 -10.68 -8.59
CA CYS A 400 -19.74 -9.68 -8.37
C CYS A 400 -18.36 -10.30 -8.09
N TYR A 401 -18.29 -11.42 -7.36
CA TYR A 401 -17.04 -12.18 -7.14
C TYR A 401 -16.40 -12.64 -8.47
N VAL A 402 -17.20 -12.92 -9.49
CA VAL A 402 -16.73 -13.27 -10.84
C VAL A 402 -16.40 -12.01 -11.66
N VAL A 403 -17.06 -10.88 -11.40
CA VAL A 403 -16.73 -9.56 -12.00
C VAL A 403 -15.42 -8.99 -11.48
N GLU A 404 -14.99 -9.32 -10.26
CA GLU A 404 -13.73 -8.83 -9.67
C GLU A 404 -12.50 -9.18 -10.53
N TYR A 405 -12.51 -10.36 -11.15
CA TYR A 405 -11.50 -10.80 -12.12
C TYR A 405 -11.52 -10.04 -13.45
N LEU A 406 -12.53 -9.19 -13.69
CA LEU A 406 -12.74 -8.44 -14.93
C LEU A 406 -12.60 -6.92 -14.76
N TRP A 407 -12.65 -6.37 -13.54
CA TRP A 407 -12.58 -4.91 -13.32
C TRP A 407 -11.37 -4.26 -13.98
N HIS A 408 -10.19 -4.83 -13.77
CA HIS A 408 -8.95 -4.30 -14.35
C HIS A 408 -8.95 -4.42 -15.87
N VAL A 409 -9.42 -5.54 -16.43
CA VAL A 409 -9.50 -5.77 -17.89
C VAL A 409 -10.49 -4.82 -18.57
N LEU A 410 -11.64 -4.58 -17.94
CA LEU A 410 -12.63 -3.60 -18.35
C LEU A 410 -12.00 -2.21 -18.40
N LEU A 411 -11.23 -1.85 -17.37
CA LEU A 411 -10.49 -0.60 -17.23
C LEU A 411 -9.12 -0.60 -17.97
N GLY A 412 -8.95 -1.49 -18.96
CA GLY A 412 -7.83 -1.46 -19.91
C GLY A 412 -6.50 -2.07 -19.44
N GLU A 413 -6.46 -2.78 -18.32
CA GLU A 413 -5.27 -3.53 -17.88
C GLU A 413 -5.11 -4.88 -18.60
N SER A 414 -3.89 -5.43 -18.52
CA SER A 414 -3.58 -6.81 -18.89
C SER A 414 -4.48 -7.81 -18.13
N GLY A 415 -4.95 -8.87 -18.81
CA GLY A 415 -5.70 -9.96 -18.18
C GLY A 415 -5.03 -10.55 -16.93
N ARG A 416 -3.70 -10.52 -16.89
CA ARG A 416 -2.89 -10.77 -15.68
C ARG A 416 -2.26 -9.45 -15.23
N LEU A 417 -2.67 -8.93 -14.07
CA LEU A 417 -1.90 -7.90 -13.38
C LEU A 417 -0.53 -8.46 -12.95
N PRO A 418 0.55 -7.66 -12.94
CA PRO A 418 1.77 -7.99 -12.20
C PRO A 418 1.50 -8.05 -10.69
N TRP A 419 2.48 -8.46 -9.87
CA TRP A 419 2.46 -8.13 -8.45
C TRP A 419 2.68 -6.62 -8.26
N ARG A 420 2.14 -6.02 -7.20
CA ARG A 420 2.19 -4.58 -6.95
C ARG A 420 3.63 -4.15 -6.67
N SER A 421 4.39 -5.00 -5.98
CA SER A 421 5.84 -4.85 -5.76
C SER A 421 6.64 -4.85 -7.07
N GLU A 422 6.28 -5.72 -8.02
CA GLU A 422 6.93 -5.85 -9.34
C GLU A 422 6.48 -4.79 -10.38
N ASP A 423 5.37 -4.08 -10.15
CA ASP A 423 4.80 -3.16 -11.15
C ASP A 423 5.59 -1.85 -11.26
N ILE A 424 6.55 -1.82 -12.19
CA ILE A 424 7.39 -0.66 -12.49
C ILE A 424 6.61 0.60 -12.92
N ARG A 425 5.30 0.51 -13.17
CA ARG A 425 4.43 1.66 -13.49
C ARG A 425 3.97 2.40 -12.24
N LEU A 426 4.13 1.80 -11.05
CA LEU A 426 3.71 2.38 -9.78
C LEU A 426 4.87 3.14 -9.10
N PRO A 427 4.61 4.34 -8.54
CA PRO A 427 5.52 5.01 -7.60
C PRO A 427 5.95 4.08 -6.45
N LEU A 428 7.19 4.24 -5.95
CA LEU A 428 7.80 3.34 -4.97
C LEU A 428 6.90 3.04 -3.77
N ALA A 429 6.32 4.08 -3.13
CA ALA A 429 5.44 3.94 -1.96
C ALA A 429 4.19 3.08 -2.20
N LEU A 430 3.81 2.86 -3.46
CA LEU A 430 2.71 2.01 -3.87
C LEU A 430 3.17 0.60 -4.25
N ARG A 431 4.47 0.32 -4.41
CA ARG A 431 5.04 -1.01 -4.75
C ARG A 431 5.18 -1.93 -3.52
N PHE A 432 4.12 -2.03 -2.73
CA PHE A 432 4.10 -2.73 -1.43
C PHE A 432 3.04 -3.84 -1.37
N GLU A 433 3.40 -5.01 -0.84
CA GLU A 433 2.54 -6.22 -0.80
C GLU A 433 2.09 -6.65 0.60
N GLY A 434 2.56 -5.99 1.66
CA GLY A 434 2.08 -6.27 3.02
C GLY A 434 2.73 -7.49 3.66
N GLY A 435 4.01 -7.75 3.37
CA GLY A 435 4.76 -8.84 3.98
C GLY A 435 4.30 -10.25 3.60
N ARG A 436 3.79 -10.44 2.37
CA ARG A 436 3.60 -11.80 1.80
C ARG A 436 4.90 -12.39 1.26
N ASP A 437 5.77 -11.54 0.72
CA ASP A 437 7.01 -11.94 0.05
C ASP A 437 8.22 -11.99 1.01
N THR A 438 8.08 -11.43 2.22
CA THR A 438 9.13 -11.33 3.24
C THR A 438 8.81 -12.23 4.44
N ARG A 439 9.84 -12.78 5.10
CA ARG A 439 9.66 -13.45 6.41
C ARG A 439 9.28 -12.49 7.55
N LEU A 440 9.38 -11.19 7.30
CA LEU A 440 9.11 -10.12 8.26
C LEU A 440 7.61 -10.06 8.60
N PRO A 441 7.23 -9.79 9.88
CA PRO A 441 5.83 -9.61 10.25
C PRO A 441 5.28 -8.33 9.60
N SER A 442 4.42 -8.50 8.58
CA SER A 442 3.69 -7.45 7.83
C SER A 442 3.81 -6.03 8.45
N PRO A 443 4.79 -5.21 8.02
CA PRO A 443 5.22 -4.05 8.78
C PRO A 443 4.18 -2.92 8.87
N LEU A 444 3.03 -3.02 8.21
CA LEU A 444 1.83 -2.19 8.47
C LEU A 444 1.52 -1.96 9.97
N ARG A 445 1.80 -2.94 10.85
CA ARG A 445 1.64 -2.81 12.31
C ARG A 445 2.75 -2.02 13.01
N PHE A 446 3.87 -1.73 12.35
CA PHE A 446 5.11 -1.19 12.95
C PHE A 446 5.82 -0.10 12.11
N SER A 447 5.34 0.20 10.90
CA SER A 447 5.96 1.12 9.95
C SER A 447 5.51 2.56 10.19
N SER A 448 6.44 3.40 10.64
CA SER A 448 6.20 4.80 10.98
C SER A 448 5.73 5.66 9.80
N TYR A 449 6.11 5.34 8.56
CA TYR A 449 5.62 6.04 7.36
C TYR A 449 4.14 5.81 7.08
N MET A 450 3.64 4.61 7.39
CA MET A 450 2.23 4.28 7.17
C MET A 450 1.36 4.85 8.28
N GLN A 451 1.78 4.63 9.53
CA GLN A 451 1.13 5.11 10.76
C GLN A 451 1.35 6.60 11.06
N ALA A 452 1.87 7.38 10.09
CA ALA A 452 2.19 8.79 10.26
C ALA A 452 0.95 9.62 10.62
N LYS A 453 0.71 9.78 11.93
CA LYS A 453 -0.34 10.62 12.48
C LYS A 453 -0.11 12.08 12.09
N LEU A 454 -1.04 12.61 11.31
CA LEU A 454 -1.38 14.02 11.40
C LEU A 454 -1.84 14.27 12.84
N GLY A 455 -1.30 15.33 13.46
CA GLY A 455 -1.51 15.65 14.88
C GLY A 455 -2.49 16.79 15.03
#